data_AF-A0A643C211-F1
#
_entry.id   AF-A0A643C211-F1
#
_cell.length_a   1.000
_cell.length_b   1.000
_cell.length_c   1.000
_cell.angle_alpha   90.00
_cell.angle_beta   90.00
_cell.angle_gamma   90.00
#
_symmetry.space_group_name_H-M   'P 1'
#
loop_
_entity.id
_entity.type
_entity.pdbx_description
1 polymer ?
#
loop_
_entity_poly.entity_id
_entity_poly.type
_entity_poly.pdbx_seq_one_letter_code
_entity_poly.pdbx_strand_id
1 'polypeptide(L)'
;MPHGLPHPPQPLSPGLGTWCSISMAADDMRRTEEDGDLRVFMQSIESLENGGLKFSFHFTLHTEGVDVAMVCDKMDKSREYTIT
;
A
#
# COMPACT_ATOMS: atom_id res chain seq x y z
N MET A 1 -38.60 -13.79 -14.83
CA MET A 1 -37.24 -13.73 -14.24
C MET A 1 -37.12 -12.38 -13.54
N PRO A 2 -36.88 -12.27 -12.22
CA PRO A 2 -36.74 -10.96 -11.61
C PRO A 2 -35.33 -10.43 -11.93
N HIS A 3 -35.28 -9.29 -12.61
CA HIS A 3 -34.06 -8.52 -12.75
C HIS A 3 -33.79 -7.86 -11.39
N GLY A 4 -32.86 -8.41 -10.61
CA GLY A 4 -32.36 -7.75 -9.42
C GLY A 4 -31.70 -6.44 -9.81
N LEU A 5 -32.06 -5.36 -9.11
CA LEU A 5 -31.37 -4.07 -9.24
C LEU A 5 -29.86 -4.28 -9.03
N PRO A 6 -28.99 -3.60 -9.78
CA PRO A 6 -27.56 -3.67 -9.55
C PRO A 6 -27.27 -3.26 -8.11
N HIS A 7 -26.49 -4.09 -7.40
CA HIS A 7 -26.04 -3.76 -6.05
C HIS A 7 -25.32 -2.40 -6.09
N PRO A 8 -25.62 -1.48 -5.16
CA PRO A 8 -24.90 -0.23 -5.08
C PRO A 8 -23.41 -0.51 -4.90
N PRO A 9 -22.52 0.28 -5.52
CA PRO A 9 -21.09 0.14 -5.29
C PRO A 9 -20.82 0.21 -3.79
N GLN A 10 -20.14 -0.81 -3.27
CA GLN A 10 -19.71 -0.84 -1.87
C GLN A 10 -18.85 0.40 -1.63
N PRO A 11 -19.02 1.15 -0.52
CA PRO A 11 -18.14 2.26 -0.19
C PRO A 11 -16.69 1.79 -0.21
N LEU A 12 -15.80 2.53 -0.87
CA LEU A 12 -14.36 2.28 -0.77
C LEU A 12 -13.99 2.30 0.72
N SER A 13 -13.26 1.28 1.18
CA SER A 13 -12.75 1.32 2.55
C SER A 13 -11.93 2.59 2.74
N PRO A 14 -12.06 3.31 3.87
CA PRO A 14 -11.50 4.65 4.06
C PRO A 14 -9.96 4.72 3.98
N GLY A 15 -9.27 3.57 3.89
CA GLY A 15 -7.82 3.48 3.70
C GLY A 15 -7.36 3.24 2.25
N LEU A 16 -8.27 3.10 1.28
CA LEU A 16 -7.94 2.81 -0.11
C LEU A 16 -7.86 4.09 -0.95
N GLY A 17 -7.05 4.07 -2.00
CA GLY A 17 -6.89 5.17 -2.95
C GLY A 17 -5.46 5.70 -3.00
N THR A 18 -5.32 6.92 -3.53
CA THR A 18 -4.03 7.60 -3.68
C THR A 18 -3.61 8.24 -2.36
N TRP A 19 -2.34 8.07 -2.01
CA TRP A 19 -1.74 8.61 -0.79
C TRP A 19 -0.61 9.57 -1.14
N CYS A 20 -0.42 10.56 -0.26
CA CYS A 20 0.76 11.42 -0.25
C CYS A 20 1.53 11.15 1.05
N SER A 21 2.73 10.58 0.93
CA SER A 21 3.62 10.44 2.09
C SER A 21 4.11 11.82 2.54
N ILE A 22 3.92 12.15 3.82
CA ILE A 22 4.33 13.44 4.39
C ILE A 22 5.66 13.33 5.13
N SER A 23 5.86 12.25 5.90
CA SER A 23 7.04 12.05 6.74
C SER A 23 7.21 10.58 7.08
N MET A 24 8.45 10.18 7.34
CA MET A 24 8.80 8.84 7.77
C MET A 24 9.95 8.90 8.77
N ALA A 25 9.93 7.99 9.73
CA ALA A 25 10.97 7.85 10.75
C ALA A 25 11.20 6.36 11.05
N ALA A 26 12.41 6.04 11.46
CA ALA A 26 12.80 4.72 11.96
C ALA A 26 13.79 4.89 13.12
N ASP A 27 13.87 3.87 13.99
CA ASP A 27 14.82 3.88 15.12
C ASP A 27 16.27 3.92 14.63
N ASP A 28 16.55 3.27 13.50
CA ASP A 28 17.83 3.38 12.80
C ASP A 28 17.71 4.39 11.66
N MET A 29 18.34 5.55 11.86
CA MET A 29 18.34 6.66 10.91
C MET A 29 18.83 6.26 9.52
N ARG A 30 19.79 5.31 9.44
CA ARG A 30 20.39 4.82 8.19
C ARG A 30 19.36 4.23 7.23
N ARG A 31 18.22 3.77 7.76
CA ARG A 31 17.12 3.22 6.97
C ARG A 31 16.31 4.27 6.23
N THR A 32 16.37 5.53 6.67
CA THR A 32 15.58 6.65 6.12
C THR A 32 16.41 7.69 5.36
N GLU A 33 17.74 7.55 5.37
CA GLU A 33 18.69 8.39 4.62
C GLU A 33 18.57 8.16 3.10
N GLU A 34 19.33 8.90 2.29
CA GLU A 34 19.21 8.93 0.82
C GLU A 34 19.27 7.54 0.15
N ASP A 35 20.12 6.65 0.66
CA ASP A 35 20.28 5.25 0.22
C ASP A 35 19.63 4.24 1.17
N GLY A 36 18.79 4.71 2.10
CA GLY A 36 18.12 3.89 3.10
C GLY A 36 17.02 3.01 2.50
N ASP A 37 16.93 1.76 2.97
CA ASP A 37 15.98 0.75 2.48
C ASP A 37 14.51 1.08 2.76
N LEU A 38 14.26 1.96 3.73
CA LEU A 38 12.92 2.41 4.07
C LEU A 38 12.55 3.70 3.37
N ARG A 39 13.43 4.41 2.65
CA ARG A 39 13.12 5.70 1.98
C ARG A 39 12.14 5.53 0.80
N VAL A 40 10.89 5.24 1.14
CA VAL A 40 9.79 4.94 0.23
C VAL A 40 8.70 6.00 0.32
N PHE A 41 8.06 6.26 -0.80
CA PHE A 41 6.95 7.20 -0.90
C PHE A 41 5.70 6.44 -1.34
N MET A 42 4.74 6.27 -0.43
CA MET A 42 3.46 5.63 -0.72
C MET A 42 2.71 6.42 -1.80
N GLN A 43 2.24 5.72 -2.84
CA GLN A 43 1.44 6.26 -3.93
C GLN A 43 -0.01 5.79 -3.87
N SER A 44 -0.24 4.48 -3.68
CA SER A 44 -1.60 3.94 -3.62
C SER A 44 -1.73 2.75 -2.69
N ILE A 45 -2.93 2.59 -2.14
CA ILE A 45 -3.36 1.39 -1.43
C ILE A 45 -4.62 0.87 -2.12
N GLU A 46 -4.58 -0.35 -2.62
CA GLU A 46 -5.66 -0.99 -3.35
C GLU A 46 -6.05 -2.30 -2.66
N SER A 47 -7.34 -2.62 -2.63
CA SER A 47 -7.82 -3.94 -2.18
C SER A 47 -7.76 -4.93 -3.33
N LEU A 48 -7.32 -6.15 -3.03
CA LEU A 48 -7.34 -7.28 -3.96
C LEU A 48 -8.57 -8.15 -3.74
N GLU A 49 -8.96 -8.93 -4.75
CA GLU A 49 -10.13 -9.81 -4.70
C GLU A 49 -10.05 -10.87 -3.59
N ASN A 50 -8.83 -11.32 -3.26
CA ASN A 50 -8.57 -12.27 -2.17
C ASN A 50 -8.63 -11.61 -0.77
N GLY A 51 -8.96 -10.33 -0.68
CA GLY A 51 -8.96 -9.57 0.56
C GLY A 51 -7.59 -9.07 1.03
N GLY A 52 -6.53 -9.32 0.25
CA GLY A 52 -5.21 -8.73 0.45
C GLY A 52 -5.16 -7.25 0.04
N LEU A 53 -4.01 -6.63 0.28
CA LEU A 53 -3.74 -5.24 -0.10
C LEU A 53 -2.57 -5.18 -1.07
N LYS A 54 -2.66 -4.27 -2.04
CA LYS A 54 -1.53 -3.87 -2.88
C LYS A 54 -1.11 -2.46 -2.50
N PHE A 55 0.14 -2.31 -2.13
CA PHE A 55 0.78 -1.02 -1.85
C PHE A 55 1.67 -0.66 -3.02
N SER A 56 1.42 0.47 -3.66
CA SER A 56 2.35 1.02 -4.67
C SER A 56 3.17 2.11 -4.00
N PHE A 57 4.50 2.04 -4.14
CA PHE A 57 5.40 3.06 -3.62
C PHE A 57 6.55 3.32 -4.58
N HIS A 58 7.08 4.53 -4.46
CA HIS A 58 8.26 4.98 -5.18
C HIS A 58 9.48 4.90 -4.26
N PHE A 59 10.59 4.39 -4.76
CA PHE A 59 11.88 4.39 -4.07
C PHE A 59 12.93 5.01 -4.97
N THR A 60 13.88 5.69 -4.35
CA THR A 60 15.04 6.23 -5.04
C THR A 60 16.21 5.28 -4.81
N LEU A 61 16.66 4.60 -5.85
CA LEU A 61 17.84 3.74 -5.80
C LEU A 61 18.94 4.41 -6.63
N HIS A 62 20.05 4.79 -5.98
CA HIS A 62 21.19 5.43 -6.67
C HIS A 62 20.76 6.58 -7.61
N THR A 63 19.89 7.48 -7.14
CA THR A 63 19.30 8.62 -7.88
C THR A 63 18.28 8.28 -8.97
N GLU A 64 18.02 7.00 -9.24
CA GLU A 64 16.95 6.55 -10.13
C GLU A 64 15.66 6.30 -9.35
N GLY A 65 14.56 6.86 -9.83
CA GLY A 65 13.24 6.66 -9.24
C GLY A 65 12.59 5.42 -9.81
N VAL A 66 12.20 4.47 -8.96
CA VAL A 66 11.60 3.20 -9.37
C VAL A 66 10.28 3.01 -8.62
N ASP A 67 9.25 2.59 -9.34
CA ASP A 67 7.95 2.25 -8.77
C ASP A 67 7.86 0.74 -8.51
N VAL A 68 7.43 0.34 -7.30
CA VAL A 68 7.17 -1.05 -6.94
C VAL A 68 5.79 -1.19 -6.35
N ALA A 69 5.14 -2.29 -6.72
CA ALA A 69 3.94 -2.77 -6.08
C ALA A 69 4.29 -3.95 -5.17
N MET A 70 4.00 -3.81 -3.87
CA MET A 70 4.00 -4.92 -2.93
C MET A 70 2.58 -5.43 -2.73
N VAL A 71 2.43 -6.75 -2.71
CA VAL A 71 1.18 -7.43 -2.38
C VAL A 71 1.30 -8.04 -1.00
N CYS A 72 0.36 -7.72 -0.12
CA CYS A 72 0.30 -8.23 1.23
C CYS A 72 -0.96 -9.07 1.41
N ASP A 73 -0.78 -10.28 1.92
CA ASP A 73 -1.90 -11.13 2.31
C ASP A 73 -2.49 -10.67 3.65
N LYS A 74 -3.80 -10.80 3.76
CA LYS A 74 -4.53 -10.52 4.99
C LYS A 74 -4.25 -11.63 6.00
N MET A 75 -3.72 -11.29 7.17
CA MET A 75 -3.63 -12.24 8.28
C MET A 75 -4.96 -12.36 9.04
N ASP A 76 -5.16 -13.49 9.71
CA ASP A 76 -6.34 -13.78 10.54
C ASP A 76 -6.58 -12.73 11.65
N LYS A 77 -5.52 -11.98 12.04
CA LYS A 77 -5.62 -10.83 12.94
C LYS A 77 -5.86 -9.55 12.15
N SER A 78 -7.00 -8.90 12.45
CA SER A 78 -7.75 -8.02 11.54
C SER A 78 -7.08 -6.73 11.04
N ARG A 79 -5.79 -6.47 11.32
CA ARG A 79 -5.07 -5.25 10.86
C ARG A 79 -3.57 -5.43 10.62
N GLU A 80 -3.05 -6.65 10.68
CA GLU A 80 -1.63 -6.93 10.45
C GLU A 80 -1.45 -7.52 9.05
N TYR A 81 -0.49 -6.97 8.31
CA TYR A 81 -0.12 -7.38 6.96
C TYR A 81 1.39 -7.67 6.96
N THR A 82 1.81 -8.74 6.30
CA THR A 82 3.22 -9.10 6.18
C THR A 82 3.64 -9.08 4.72
N ILE A 83 4.84 -8.58 4.49
CA ILE A 83 5.53 -8.65 3.20
C ILE A 83 6.50 -9.84 3.33
N THR A 84 6.35 -10.83 2.44
CA THR A 84 7.25 -11.99 2.33
C THR A 84 8.25 -11.84 1.21
#